data_AF-A0A3D8L1Z3-F1
#
_entry.id   AF-A0A3D8L1Z3-F1
#
_cell.length_a   1.000
_cell.length_b   1.000
_cell.length_c   1.000
_cell.angle_alpha   90.00
_cell.angle_beta   90.00
_cell.angle_gamma   90.00
#
_symmetry.space_group_name_H-M   'P 1'
#
loop_
_entity.id
_entity.type
_entity.pdbx_description
1 polymer ?
#
loop_
_entity_poly.entity_id
_entity_poly.type
_entity_poly.pdbx_seq_one_letter_code
_entity_poly.pdbx_strand_id
1 'polypeptide(L)' 'MNFLYEHIKKVEVKRLSAFEVAQCLFYLHALTKEDHDLHCESQPLREELKDRLRELRNEKDKVRGNSNTLLAED' A
#
# COMPACT_ATOMS: atom_id res chain seq x y z
N MET A 1 -20.28 12.18 5.60
CA MET A 1 -19.49 10.95 5.35
C MET A 1 -18.76 11.10 4.02
N ASN A 2 -17.47 10.84 4.00
CA ASN A 2 -16.61 11.03 2.84
C ASN A 2 -16.69 9.81 1.91
N PHE A 3 -17.33 9.97 0.74
CA PHE A 3 -17.56 8.88 -0.23
C PHE A 3 -16.27 8.14 -0.62
N LEU A 4 -15.16 8.87 -0.73
CA LEU A 4 -13.88 8.29 -1.11
C LEU A 4 -13.29 7.42 0.01
N TYR A 5 -13.42 7.83 1.27
CA TYR A 5 -12.98 7.01 2.40
C TYR A 5 -13.78 5.70 2.50
N GLU A 6 -15.11 5.79 2.37
CA GLU A 6 -16.00 4.61 2.36
C GLU A 6 -15.67 3.64 1.21
N HIS A 7 -15.21 4.17 0.08
CA HIS A 7 -14.74 3.34 -1.03
C HIS A 7 -13.44 2.63 -0.67
N ILE A 8 -12.42 3.35 -0.18
CA ILE A 8 -11.11 2.77 0.20
C ILE A 8 -11.29 1.69 1.28
N LYS A 9 -12.19 1.90 2.25
CA LYS A 9 -12.49 0.95 3.34
C LYS A 9 -13.06 -0.39 2.86
N LYS A 10 -13.67 -0.43 1.67
CA LYS A 10 -14.25 -1.65 1.07
C LYS A 10 -13.28 -2.40 0.16
N VAL A 11 -12.11 -1.81 -0.13
CA VAL A 11 -11.11 -2.43 -0.99
C VAL A 11 -10.39 -3.53 -0.22
N GLU A 12 -10.21 -4.68 -0.86
CA GLU A 12 -9.42 -5.77 -0.31
C GLU A 12 -7.92 -5.45 -0.47
N VAL A 13 -7.29 -4.88 0.56
CA VAL A 13 -5.90 -4.35 0.53
C VAL A 13 -4.90 -5.37 -0.01
N LYS A 14 -5.06 -6.65 0.35
CA LYS A 14 -4.17 -7.74 -0.09
C LYS A 14 -4.11 -7.94 -1.60
N ARG A 15 -5.15 -7.53 -2.34
CA ARG A 15 -5.22 -7.67 -3.80
C ARG A 15 -4.66 -6.47 -4.55
N LEU A 16 -4.32 -5.39 -3.84
CA LEU A 16 -3.81 -4.18 -4.47
C LEU A 16 -2.37 -4.35 -4.93
N SER A 17 -2.08 -3.79 -6.09
CA SER A 17 -0.73 -3.55 -6.60
C SER A 17 -0.05 -2.40 -5.86
N ALA A 18 1.27 -2.27 -6.02
CA ALA A 18 2.04 -1.23 -5.35
C ALA A 18 1.58 0.19 -5.75
N PHE A 19 1.11 0.35 -6.99
CA PHE A 19 0.58 1.60 -7.49
C PHE A 19 -0.76 1.95 -6.85
N GLU A 20 -1.69 0.99 -6.79
CA GLU A 20 -3.01 1.18 -6.15
C GLU A 20 -2.88 1.47 -4.66
N VAL A 21 -1.99 0.75 -3.95
CA VAL A 21 -1.70 1.02 -2.53
C VAL A 21 -1.18 2.46 -2.34
N ALA A 22 -0.28 2.92 -3.22
CA ALA A 22 0.22 4.29 -3.16
C ALA A 22 -0.87 5.33 -3.43
N GLN A 23 -1.78 5.07 -4.37
CA GLN A 23 -2.95 5.92 -4.62
C GLN A 23 -3.88 5.99 -3.41
N CYS A 24 -4.21 4.84 -2.80
CA CYS A 24 -5.02 4.80 -1.59
C CYS A 24 -4.39 5.62 -0.46
N LEU A 25 -3.08 5.48 -0.23
CA LEU A 25 -2.37 6.28 0.78
C LEU A 25 -2.37 7.78 0.47
N PHE A 26 -2.22 8.16 -0.79
CA PHE A 26 -2.28 9.56 -1.23
C PHE A 26 -3.66 10.17 -0.97
N TYR A 27 -4.73 9.47 -1.37
CA TYR A 27 -6.09 9.92 -1.12
C TYR A 27 -6.41 9.97 0.36
N LEU A 28 -6.06 8.92 1.13
CA LEU A 28 -6.27 8.90 2.57
C LEU A 28 -5.58 10.09 3.27
N HIS A 29 -4.36 10.43 2.83
CA HIS A 29 -3.66 11.60 3.35
C HIS A 29 -4.37 12.92 3.01
N ALA A 30 -4.86 13.06 1.78
CA ALA A 30 -5.61 14.26 1.37
C ALA A 30 -6.91 14.42 2.16
N LEU A 31 -7.64 13.33 2.40
CA LEU A 31 -8.91 13.36 3.14
C LEU A 31 -8.72 13.66 4.63
N THR A 32 -7.61 13.21 5.21
CA THR A 32 -7.33 13.33 6.65
C THR A 32 -6.60 14.61 7.04
N LYS A 33 -6.20 15.43 6.05
CA LYS A 33 -5.42 16.65 6.27
C LYS A 33 -6.15 17.69 7.13
N GLU A 34 -7.48 17.78 6.97
CA GLU A 34 -8.32 18.79 7.62
C GLU A 34 -9.34 18.17 8.58
N ASP A 35 -9.37 16.83 8.69
CA ASP A 35 -10.32 16.07 9.51
C ASP A 35 -9.56 15.14 10.47
N HIS A 36 -9.42 15.59 11.72
CA HIS A 36 -8.69 14.88 12.75
C HIS A 36 -9.39 13.59 13.20
N ASP A 37 -10.72 13.58 13.20
CA ASP A 37 -11.51 12.40 13.55
C ASP A 37 -11.33 11.32 12.49
N LEU A 38 -11.39 11.72 11.21
CA LEU A 38 -11.11 10.82 10.09
C LEU A 38 -9.66 10.34 10.07
N HIS A 39 -8.71 11.17 10.51
CA HIS A 39 -7.31 10.76 10.66
C HIS A 39 -7.17 9.62 11.69
N CYS A 40 -7.87 9.73 12.82
CA CYS A 40 -7.89 8.69 13.85
C CYS A 40 -8.65 7.43 13.39
N GLU A 41 -9.80 7.57 12.71
CA GLU A 41 -10.56 6.42 12.21
C GLU A 41 -9.80 5.65 11.10
N SER A 42 -9.06 6.36 10.26
CA SER A 42 -8.35 5.78 9.12
C SER A 42 -6.99 5.18 9.45
N GLN A 43 -6.48 5.35 10.68
CA GLN A 43 -5.19 4.83 11.14
C GLN A 43 -4.99 3.33 10.88
N PRO A 44 -5.94 2.44 11.24
CA PRO A 44 -5.77 0.99 11.01
C PRO A 44 -5.60 0.65 9.53
N LEU A 45 -6.45 1.24 8.67
CA LEU A 45 -6.40 1.05 7.22
C LEU A 45 -5.09 1.61 6.62
N ARG A 46 -4.59 2.71 7.18
CA ARG A 46 -3.32 3.31 6.76
C ARG A 46 -2.14 2.40 7.04
N GLU A 47 -2.10 1.75 8.20
CA GLU A 47 -1.06 0.80 8.55
C GLU A 47 -1.15 -0.46 7.69
N GLU A 48 -2.36 -0.98 7.43
CA GLU A 48 -2.56 -2.13 6.53
C GLU A 48 -2.05 -1.85 5.11
N LEU A 49 -2.34 -0.66 4.57
CA LEU A 49 -1.81 -0.23 3.26
C LEU A 49 -0.27 -0.11 3.27
N LYS A 50 0.34 0.39 4.35
CA LYS A 50 1.80 0.47 4.47
C LYS A 50 2.44 -0.91 4.54
N ASP A 51 1.84 -1.84 5.28
CA ASP A 51 2.28 -3.23 5.36
C ASP A 51 2.26 -3.88 3.98
N ARG A 52 1.16 -3.73 3.25
CA ARG A 52 1.06 -4.25 1.89
C ARG A 52 2.12 -3.66 0.96
N LEU A 53 2.41 -2.36 1.06
CA LEU A 53 3.46 -1.73 0.27
C LEU A 53 4.86 -2.28 0.61
N ARG A 54 5.11 -2.59 1.89
CA ARG A 54 6.37 -3.24 2.33
C ARG A 54 6.48 -4.65 1.77
N GLU A 55 5.42 -5.44 1.82
CA GLU A 55 5.38 -6.79 1.24
C GLU A 55 5.73 -6.77 -0.25
N LEU A 56 5.08 -5.90 -1.02
CA LEU A 56 5.29 -5.79 -2.47
C LEU A 56 6.71 -5.35 -2.82
N ARG A 57 7.32 -4.49 -2.00
CA ARG A 57 8.74 -4.11 -2.16
C ARG A 57 9.67 -5.30 -1.91
N ASN A 58 9.43 -6.04 -0.82
CA ASN A 58 10.20 -7.22 -0.49
C ASN A 58 10.07 -8.33 -1.55
N GLU A 59 8.87 -8.51 -2.12
CA GLU A 59 8.65 -9.44 -3.24
C GLU A 59 9.46 -9.03 -4.47
N LYS A 60 9.44 -7.74 -4.83
CA LYS A 60 10.24 -7.21 -5.95
C LYS A 60 11.75 -7.41 -5.73
N ASP A 61 12.24 -7.17 -4.52
CA ASP A 61 13.66 -7.31 -4.21
C ASP A 61 14.11 -8.78 -4.20
N LYS A 62 13.26 -9.71 -3.75
CA LYS A 62 13.49 -11.17 -3.88
C LYS A 62 13.56 -11.63 -5.34
N VAL A 63 12.64 -11.16 -6.18
CA VAL A 63 12.63 -11.48 -7.61
C VAL A 63 13.91 -10.96 -8.28
N ARG A 64 14.36 -9.75 -7.93
CA ARG A 64 15.58 -9.14 -8.48
C ARG A 64 16.87 -9.83 -7.99
N GLY A 65 16.89 -10.33 -6.76
CA GLY A 65 18.03 -11.05 -6.18
C GLY A 65 18.29 -12.41 -6.84
N ASN A 66 17.23 -13.11 -7.27
CA ASN A 66 17.35 -14.43 -7.89
C ASN A 66 17.78 -14.40 -9.37
N SER A 67 17.70 -13.25 -10.05
CA SER A 67 18.11 -13.15 -11.47
C SER A 67 19.63 -13.07 -11.68
N ASN A 68 20.43 -12.92 -10.63
CA ASN A 68 21.88 -12.71 -10.75
C ASN A 68 22.75 -13.96 -10.49
N THR A 69 22.17 -15.15 -10.27
CA THR A 69 22.93 -16.35 -9.89
C THR A 69 23.15 -17.37 -11.02
N LEU A 70 22.84 -17.02 -12.27
CA LEU A 70 22.79 -17.96 -13.40
C LEU A 70 23.85 -17.71 -14.50
N LEU A 71 24.93 -16.99 -14.19
CA LEU A 71 25.98 -16.62 -15.17
C LEU A 71 27.42 -16.85 -14.67
N ALA A 72 27.69 -17.91 -13.91
CA ALA A 72 29.05 -18.24 -13.49
C ALA A 72 29.33 -19.75 -13.58
N GLU A 73 29.19 -20.32 -14.78
CA GLU A 73 29.89 -21.55 -15.18
C GLU A 73 30.37 -21.38 -16.63
N ASP A 74 31.64 -21.00 -16.79
CA ASP A 74 32.57 -21.44 -17.85
C ASP A 74 33.97 -20.86 -17.56
#